data_AF-A0A3E3JXT8-F1
#
_entry.id   AF-A0A3E3JXT8-F1
#
_cell.length_a   1.000
_cell.length_b   1.000
_cell.length_c   1.000
_cell.angle_alpha   90.00
_cell.angle_beta   90.00
_cell.angle_gamma   90.00
#
_symmetry.space_group_name_H-M   'P 1'
#
loop_
_entity.id
_entity.type
_entity.pdbx_description
1 polymer ?
#
loop_
_entity_poly.entity_id
_entity_poly.type
_entity_poly.pdbx_seq_one_letter_code
_entity_poly.pdbx_strand_id
1 'polypeptide(L)'
;MYEIIKQVILSGDYELSDMLNKIKKNCVRGDITDEQETELIALAREKATPENSYAGIQSQVDYMMELLAETIGTVTGLKQDVEAIKKALEEGGTDIPEPEPEPEPDKYPEYKQPTGAHDAYYKGDGITWKGEKYDCIAPDGVAVVWNPDEYPAYWKKVEE
;
A
#
# COMPACT_ATOMS: atom_id res chain seq x y z
N MET A 1 -6.76 21.93 36.06
CA MET A 1 -6.65 21.53 34.64
C MET A 1 -5.33 21.99 34.03
N TYR A 2 -4.95 23.26 34.21
CA TYR A 2 -3.70 23.85 33.71
C TYR A 2 -2.45 22.96 33.89
N GLU A 3 -2.12 22.52 35.10
CA GLU A 3 -0.92 21.69 35.35
C GLU A 3 -0.92 20.35 34.63
N ILE A 4 -2.10 19.74 34.45
CA ILE A 4 -2.23 18.47 33.75
C ILE A 4 -1.90 18.67 32.27
N ILE A 5 -2.45 19.73 31.66
CA ILE A 5 -2.16 20.06 30.25
C ILE A 5 -0.68 20.40 30.08
N LYS A 6 -0.10 21.16 31.02
CA LYS A 6 1.32 21.51 31.03
C LYS A 6 2.22 20.28 31.08
N GLN A 7 1.92 19.30 31.92
CA GLN A 7 2.68 18.05 32.00
C GLN A 7 2.63 17.25 30.69
N VAL A 8 1.46 17.16 30.03
CA VAL A 8 1.35 16.48 28.74
C VAL A 8 2.17 17.20 27.67
N ILE A 9 2.13 18.54 27.64
CA ILE A 9 2.97 19.32 26.71
C ILE A 9 4.46 19.08 26.97
N LEU A 10 4.88 19.01 28.25
CA LEU A 10 6.28 18.75 28.59
C LEU A 10 6.74 17.33 28.23
N SER A 11 5.82 16.36 28.13
CA SER A 11 6.16 15.02 27.66
C SER A 11 6.54 14.97 26.18
N GLY A 12 6.08 15.92 25.36
CA GLY A 12 6.30 15.93 23.90
C GLY A 12 5.41 14.96 23.12
N ASP A 13 4.77 13.99 23.79
CA ASP A 13 3.95 12.94 23.18
C ASP A 13 2.52 13.42 22.87
N TYR A 14 2.40 14.38 21.97
CA TYR A 14 1.11 14.89 21.50
C TYR A 14 1.18 15.38 20.05
N GLU A 15 0.04 15.28 19.36
CA GLU A 15 -0.17 16.01 18.11
C GLU A 15 -0.51 17.49 18.44
N LEU A 16 0.19 18.43 17.80
CA LEU A 16 0.02 19.85 18.10
C LEU A 16 -1.44 20.32 17.88
N SER A 17 -2.09 19.86 16.81
CA SER A 17 -3.45 20.30 16.47
C SER A 17 -4.46 19.90 17.56
N ASP A 18 -4.38 18.66 18.02
CA ASP A 18 -5.19 18.12 19.11
C ASP A 18 -4.94 18.83 20.43
N MET A 19 -3.68 19.09 20.76
CA MET A 19 -3.33 19.81 21.98
C MET A 19 -3.89 21.23 21.98
N LEU A 20 -3.77 21.96 20.86
CA LEU A 20 -4.35 23.31 20.72
C LEU A 20 -5.88 23.29 20.87
N ASN A 21 -6.55 22.31 20.28
CA ASN A 21 -8.01 22.14 20.43
C ASN A 21 -8.39 21.83 21.88
N LYS A 22 -7.61 20.99 22.57
CA LYS A 22 -7.83 20.65 23.97
C LYS A 22 -7.66 21.86 24.88
N ILE A 23 -6.62 22.67 24.68
CA ILE A 23 -6.41 23.91 25.44
C ILE A 23 -7.62 24.84 25.27
N LYS A 24 -8.00 25.16 24.02
CA LYS A 24 -9.14 26.03 23.70
C LYS A 24 -10.44 25.55 24.35
N LYS A 25 -10.72 24.24 24.27
CA LYS A 25 -11.93 23.65 24.85
C LYS A 25 -11.98 23.79 26.37
N ASN A 26 -10.83 23.70 27.05
CA ASN A 26 -10.76 23.91 28.49
C ASN A 26 -10.87 25.38 28.88
N CYS A 27 -10.36 26.29 28.06
CA CYS A 27 -10.55 27.73 28.27
C CYS A 27 -12.02 28.12 28.16
N VAL A 28 -12.70 27.71 27.08
CA VAL A 28 -14.14 27.97 26.88
C VAL A 28 -15.01 27.38 27.99
N ARG A 29 -14.56 26.29 28.64
CA ARG A 29 -15.25 25.68 29.80
C ARG A 29 -14.98 26.40 31.13
N GLY A 30 -14.02 27.32 31.17
CA GLY A 30 -13.57 27.99 32.39
C GLY A 30 -12.64 27.16 33.26
N ASP A 31 -12.12 26.03 32.75
CA ASP A 31 -11.18 25.16 33.48
C ASP A 31 -9.76 25.74 33.56
N ILE A 32 -9.46 26.70 32.69
CA ILE A 32 -8.24 27.52 32.63
C ILE A 32 -8.61 28.97 32.22
N THR A 33 -7.76 29.94 32.55
CA THR A 33 -7.93 31.35 32.15
C THR A 33 -7.36 31.64 30.74
N ASP A 34 -7.69 32.81 30.19
CA ASP A 34 -7.15 33.27 28.90
C ASP A 34 -5.62 33.43 28.93
N GLU A 35 -5.04 33.88 30.05
CA GLU A 35 -3.59 33.97 30.23
C GLU A 35 -2.95 32.58 30.25
N GLN A 36 -3.58 31.63 30.94
CA GLN A 36 -3.14 30.23 30.99
C GLN A 36 -3.25 29.55 29.63
N GLU A 37 -4.30 29.82 28.86
CA GLU A 37 -4.43 29.37 27.47
C GLU A 37 -3.26 29.89 26.64
N THR A 38 -2.96 31.18 26.74
CA THR A 38 -1.88 31.82 25.96
C THR A 38 -0.52 31.18 26.26
N GLU A 39 -0.21 30.94 27.55
CA GLU A 39 1.02 30.28 27.97
C GLU A 39 1.11 28.84 27.46
N LEU A 40 0.02 28.06 27.60
CA LEU A 40 -0.01 26.68 27.17
C LEU A 40 0.09 26.55 25.64
N ILE A 41 -0.51 27.46 24.86
CA ILE A 41 -0.38 27.48 23.39
C ILE A 41 1.08 27.75 22.99
N ALA A 42 1.74 28.70 23.63
CA ALA A 42 3.14 29.01 23.36
C ALA A 42 4.03 27.80 23.66
N LEU A 43 3.85 27.19 24.84
CA LEU A 43 4.60 26.02 25.27
C LEU A 43 4.34 24.80 24.35
N ALA A 44 3.07 24.58 23.96
CA ALA A 44 2.70 23.48 23.06
C ALA A 44 3.35 23.62 21.69
N ARG A 45 3.51 24.84 21.18
CA ARG A 45 4.22 25.07 19.91
C ARG A 45 5.72 24.88 20.05
N GLU A 46 6.31 25.28 21.17
CA GLU A 46 7.74 25.13 21.44
C GLU A 46 8.16 23.66 21.59
N LYS A 47 7.31 22.83 22.24
CA LYS A 47 7.63 21.44 22.56
C LYS A 47 7.10 20.42 21.54
N ALA A 48 6.36 20.86 20.53
CA ALA A 48 5.82 19.96 19.52
C ALA A 48 6.95 19.36 18.68
N THR A 49 6.91 18.04 18.51
CA THR A 49 7.78 17.31 17.58
C THR A 49 7.07 17.18 16.22
N PRO A 50 7.71 17.58 15.10
CA PRO A 50 7.11 17.47 13.77
C PRO A 50 6.61 16.05 13.45
N GLU A 51 7.35 15.03 13.85
CA GLU A 51 7.06 13.60 13.61
C GLU A 51 5.68 13.19 14.14
N ASN A 52 5.30 13.71 15.31
CA ASN A 52 3.99 13.44 15.92
C ASN A 52 2.83 14.04 15.12
N SER A 53 3.09 15.07 14.31
CA SER A 53 2.09 15.68 13.41
C SER A 53 1.92 14.92 12.10
N TYR A 54 2.87 14.04 11.76
CA TYR A 54 2.84 13.24 10.53
C TYR A 54 2.36 11.82 10.74
N ALA A 55 2.20 11.35 11.98
CA ALA A 55 1.77 9.99 12.29
C ALA A 55 0.49 9.58 11.54
N GLY A 56 -0.48 10.48 11.41
CA GLY A 56 -1.74 10.21 10.70
C GLY A 56 -1.64 10.15 9.16
N ILE A 57 -0.59 10.74 8.57
CA ILE A 57 -0.37 10.73 7.11
C ILE A 57 0.76 9.79 6.70
N GLN A 58 1.56 9.28 7.64
CA GLN A 58 2.72 8.44 7.36
C GLN A 58 2.34 7.21 6.52
N SER A 59 1.27 6.50 6.88
CA SER A 59 0.81 5.34 6.08
C SER A 59 0.38 5.71 4.66
N GLN A 60 -0.19 6.91 4.46
CA GLN A 60 -0.52 7.39 3.11
C GLN A 60 0.74 7.73 2.32
N VAL A 61 1.75 8.31 2.98
CA VAL A 61 3.07 8.59 2.38
C VAL A 61 3.77 7.29 1.98
N ASP A 62 3.77 6.29 2.85
CA ASP A 62 4.39 4.99 2.59
C ASP A 62 3.72 4.32 1.38
N TYR A 63 2.38 4.30 1.35
CA TYR A 63 1.61 3.80 0.21
C TYR A 63 1.90 4.58 -1.09
N MET A 64 1.98 5.91 -1.02
CA MET A 64 2.34 6.73 -2.18
C MET A 64 3.77 6.47 -2.67
N MET A 65 4.72 6.18 -1.78
CA MET A 65 6.09 5.85 -2.17
C MET A 65 6.17 4.48 -2.86
N GLU A 66 5.41 3.49 -2.38
CA GLU A 66 5.31 2.18 -3.02
C GLU A 66 4.73 2.29 -4.43
N LEU A 67 3.61 3.00 -4.58
CA LEU A 67 3.00 3.26 -5.88
C LEU A 67 3.92 4.04 -6.82
N LEU A 68 4.69 5.01 -6.28
CA LEU A 68 5.67 5.77 -7.05
C LEU A 68 6.81 4.87 -7.55
N ALA A 69 7.30 3.95 -6.73
CA ALA A 69 8.35 3.01 -7.10
C ALA A 69 7.89 2.10 -8.25
N GLU A 70 6.67 1.57 -8.19
CA GLU A 70 6.07 0.78 -9.26
C GLU A 70 5.96 1.58 -10.57
N THR A 71 5.50 2.83 -10.46
CA THR A 71 5.37 3.73 -11.61
C THR A 71 6.73 4.02 -12.26
N ILE A 72 7.77 4.25 -11.46
CA ILE A 72 9.15 4.47 -11.95
C ILE A 72 9.66 3.23 -12.67
N GLY A 73 9.38 2.03 -12.15
CA GLY A 73 9.74 0.76 -12.80
C GLY A 73 9.09 0.65 -14.18
N THR A 74 7.79 0.90 -14.27
CA THR A 74 7.04 0.88 -15.54
C THR A 74 7.60 1.88 -16.56
N VAL A 75 7.85 3.12 -16.15
CA VAL A 75 8.42 4.15 -17.04
C VAL A 75 9.82 3.76 -17.52
N THR A 76 10.61 3.13 -16.65
CA THR A 76 11.95 2.64 -17.01
C THR A 76 11.87 1.54 -18.06
N GLY A 77 10.97 0.57 -17.89
CA GLY A 77 10.72 -0.50 -18.87
C GLY A 77 10.27 0.06 -20.22
N LEU A 78 9.24 0.92 -20.22
CA LEU A 78 8.76 1.58 -21.44
C LEU A 78 9.86 2.37 -22.16
N LYS A 79 10.76 3.02 -21.40
CA LYS A 79 11.90 3.72 -21.99
C LYS A 79 12.84 2.75 -22.72
N GLN A 80 13.14 1.60 -22.12
CA GLN A 80 13.97 0.56 -22.72
C GLN A 80 13.32 0.01 -23.99
N ASP A 81 12.01 -0.27 -23.97
CA ASP A 81 11.27 -0.74 -25.13
C ASP A 81 11.31 0.26 -26.28
N VAL A 82 11.11 1.56 -25.98
CA VAL A 82 11.20 2.63 -26.98
C VAL A 82 12.60 2.72 -27.57
N GLU A 83 13.66 2.57 -26.77
CA GLU A 83 15.04 2.54 -27.26
C GLU A 83 15.30 1.32 -28.15
N ALA A 84 14.80 0.14 -27.79
CA ALA A 84 14.90 -1.07 -28.58
C ALA A 84 14.17 -0.94 -29.93
N ILE A 85 12.95 -0.40 -29.92
CA ILE A 85 12.16 -0.15 -31.13
C ILE A 85 12.88 0.84 -32.05
N LYS A 86 13.42 1.94 -31.51
CA LYS A 86 14.20 2.91 -32.30
C LYS A 86 15.39 2.27 -32.97
N LYS A 87 16.13 1.43 -32.25
CA LYS A 87 17.28 0.71 -32.80
C LYS A 87 16.87 -0.23 -33.94
N ALA A 88 15.80 -1.01 -33.75
CA ALA A 88 15.28 -1.91 -34.79
C ALA A 88 14.86 -1.14 -36.07
N LEU A 89 14.24 0.04 -35.90
CA LEU A 89 13.86 0.93 -37.01
C LEU A 89 15.08 1.52 -37.74
N GLU A 90 16.13 1.92 -37.02
CA GLU A 90 17.35 2.51 -37.60
C GLU A 90 18.19 1.47 -38.38
N GLU A 91 18.17 0.20 -37.97
CA GLU A 91 18.88 -0.89 -38.64
C GLU A 91 18.15 -1.41 -39.91
N GLY A 92 17.03 -0.80 -40.30
CA GLY A 92 16.27 -1.17 -41.50
C GLY A 92 15.56 -2.52 -41.39
N GLY A 93 15.47 -3.07 -40.18
CA GLY A 93 14.79 -4.32 -39.89
C GLY A 93 13.29 -4.11 -39.73
N THR A 94 12.50 -4.73 -40.61
CA THR A 94 11.11 -5.08 -40.30
C THR A 94 11.02 -6.31 -39.40
N ASP A 95 12.15 -6.97 -39.12
CA ASP A 95 12.29 -7.93 -38.03
C ASP A 95 12.54 -7.15 -36.74
N ILE A 96 11.44 -6.80 -36.07
CA ILE A 96 11.45 -6.67 -34.62
C ILE A 96 11.97 -8.03 -34.13
N PRO A 97 13.06 -8.14 -33.34
CA PRO A 97 13.32 -9.39 -32.66
C PRO A 97 12.07 -9.69 -31.86
N GLU A 98 11.34 -10.72 -32.28
CA GLU A 98 10.24 -11.28 -31.51
C GLU A 98 10.81 -11.43 -30.09
N PRO A 99 10.17 -10.83 -29.06
CA PRO A 99 10.63 -11.03 -27.70
C PRO A 99 10.85 -12.54 -27.55
N GLU A 100 12.02 -12.96 -27.02
CA GLU A 100 12.25 -14.37 -26.70
C GLU A 100 10.93 -14.88 -26.11
N PRO A 101 10.28 -15.91 -26.69
CA PRO A 101 8.96 -16.31 -26.25
C PRO A 101 9.04 -16.43 -24.74
N GLU A 102 8.31 -15.56 -24.03
CA GLU A 102 8.24 -15.64 -22.57
C GLU A 102 7.99 -17.12 -22.28
N PRO A 103 8.81 -17.78 -21.43
CA PRO A 103 8.61 -19.19 -21.15
C PRO A 103 7.13 -19.35 -20.85
N GLU A 104 6.45 -20.20 -21.64
CA GLU A 104 4.98 -20.31 -21.57
C GLU A 104 4.61 -20.29 -20.10
N PRO A 105 3.78 -19.31 -19.65
CA PRO A 105 3.55 -19.10 -18.24
C PRO A 105 3.17 -20.45 -17.66
N ASP A 106 3.95 -20.91 -16.67
CA ASP A 106 3.75 -22.21 -16.06
C ASP A 106 2.28 -22.29 -15.71
N LYS A 107 1.56 -23.21 -16.37
CA LYS A 107 0.10 -23.31 -16.25
C LYS A 107 -0.32 -23.53 -14.79
N TYR A 108 0.59 -24.05 -13.95
CA TYR A 108 0.36 -24.33 -12.55
C TYR A 108 1.50 -23.77 -11.67
N PRO A 109 1.64 -22.45 -11.54
CA PRO A 109 2.61 -21.88 -10.63
C PRO A 109 2.24 -22.19 -9.17
N GLU A 110 3.21 -22.25 -8.26
CA GLU A 110 2.91 -22.46 -6.83
C GLU A 110 1.98 -21.36 -6.30
N TYR A 111 0.94 -21.76 -5.57
CA TYR A 111 -0.04 -20.85 -5.00
C TYR A 111 0.63 -19.78 -4.13
N LYS A 112 0.24 -18.53 -4.36
CA LYS A 112 0.60 -17.37 -3.53
C LYS A 112 -0.67 -16.78 -2.98
N GLN A 113 -0.68 -16.54 -1.67
CA GLN A 113 -1.81 -15.91 -0.99
C GLN A 113 -2.06 -14.50 -1.54
N PRO A 114 -3.21 -14.24 -2.19
CA PRO A 114 -3.52 -12.90 -2.69
C PRO A 114 -3.79 -11.91 -1.56
N THR A 115 -3.50 -10.63 -1.81
CA THR A 115 -3.75 -9.49 -0.93
C THR A 115 -5.07 -8.78 -1.25
N GLY A 116 -5.67 -9.03 -2.42
CA GLY A 116 -6.96 -8.50 -2.81
C GLY A 116 -7.43 -9.01 -4.18
N ALA A 117 -8.34 -8.28 -4.83
CA ALA A 117 -8.87 -8.67 -6.14
C ALA A 117 -7.88 -8.48 -7.30
N HIS A 118 -6.85 -7.64 -7.11
CA HIS A 118 -5.89 -7.29 -8.15
C HIS A 118 -4.84 -8.39 -8.40
N ASP A 119 -4.65 -9.28 -7.42
CA ASP A 119 -3.72 -10.42 -7.45
C ASP A 119 -4.43 -11.76 -7.16
N ALA A 120 -5.76 -11.78 -7.21
CA ALA A 120 -6.58 -12.96 -7.01
C ALA A 120 -6.59 -13.89 -8.24
N TYR A 121 -6.95 -15.15 -7.99
CA TYR A 121 -7.15 -16.15 -9.04
C TYR A 121 -8.58 -16.10 -9.56
N TYR A 122 -8.74 -16.34 -10.85
CA TYR A 122 -10.01 -16.33 -11.56
C TYR A 122 -10.23 -17.66 -12.28
N LYS A 123 -11.45 -17.86 -12.77
CA LYS A 123 -11.83 -19.06 -13.50
C LYS A 123 -10.87 -19.34 -14.66
N GLY A 124 -10.33 -20.55 -14.68
CA GLY A 124 -9.38 -21.02 -15.69
C GLY A 124 -7.91 -20.86 -15.29
N ASP A 125 -7.60 -20.12 -14.23
CA ASP A 125 -6.24 -20.05 -13.69
C ASP A 125 -5.88 -21.39 -13.06
N GLY A 126 -4.63 -21.83 -13.26
CA GLY A 126 -4.09 -22.99 -12.60
C GLY A 126 -3.17 -22.60 -11.45
N ILE A 127 -3.07 -23.45 -10.43
CA ILE A 127 -2.09 -23.35 -9.35
C ILE A 127 -1.53 -24.73 -9.00
N THR A 128 -0.32 -24.75 -8.43
CA THR A 128 0.20 -25.89 -7.68
C THR A 128 0.02 -25.61 -6.19
N TRP A 129 -0.58 -26.56 -5.47
CA TRP A 129 -0.73 -26.53 -4.03
C TRP A 129 -0.30 -27.86 -3.43
N LYS A 130 0.72 -27.85 -2.57
CA LYS A 130 1.29 -29.06 -1.93
C LYS A 130 1.73 -30.12 -2.95
N GLY A 131 2.25 -29.69 -4.11
CA GLY A 131 2.72 -30.56 -5.18
C GLY A 131 1.61 -31.13 -6.07
N GLU A 132 0.36 -30.71 -5.89
CA GLU A 132 -0.79 -31.13 -6.68
C GLU A 132 -1.33 -29.95 -7.51
N LYS A 133 -1.76 -30.21 -8.75
CA LYS A 133 -2.24 -29.19 -9.68
C LYS A 133 -3.75 -28.99 -9.55
N TYR A 134 -4.21 -27.75 -9.53
CA TYR A 134 -5.62 -27.38 -9.46
C TYR A 134 -5.98 -26.32 -10.50
N ASP A 135 -7.14 -26.48 -11.14
CA ASP A 135 -7.77 -25.43 -11.95
C ASP A 135 -8.81 -24.68 -11.09
N CYS A 136 -8.80 -23.35 -11.16
CA CYS A 136 -9.82 -22.50 -10.57
C CYS A 136 -11.13 -22.62 -11.37
N ILE A 137 -12.20 -23.02 -10.69
CA ILE A 137 -13.55 -23.23 -11.26
C ILE A 137 -14.58 -22.24 -10.72
N ALA A 138 -14.12 -21.13 -10.14
CA ALA A 138 -15.02 -20.08 -9.64
C ALA A 138 -15.92 -19.53 -10.77
N PRO A 139 -17.08 -18.94 -10.43
CA PRO A 139 -17.90 -18.24 -11.42
C PRO A 139 -17.15 -17.08 -12.08
N ASP A 140 -17.57 -16.70 -13.30
CA ASP A 140 -16.92 -15.63 -14.05
C ASP A 140 -16.91 -14.31 -13.24
N GLY A 141 -15.74 -13.67 -13.14
CA GLY A 141 -15.55 -12.43 -12.39
C GLY A 141 -15.43 -12.57 -10.87
N VAL A 142 -15.44 -13.79 -10.33
CA VAL A 142 -15.21 -14.04 -8.90
C VAL A 142 -13.71 -14.14 -8.63
N ALA A 143 -13.20 -13.21 -7.82
CA ALA A 143 -11.84 -13.21 -7.31
C ALA A 143 -11.68 -14.26 -6.20
N VAL A 144 -10.78 -15.22 -6.40
CA VAL A 144 -10.47 -16.29 -5.44
C VAL A 144 -9.17 -15.97 -4.71
N VAL A 145 -9.29 -15.81 -3.40
CA VAL A 145 -8.16 -15.50 -2.50
C VAL A 145 -7.84 -16.64 -1.54
N TRP A 146 -8.55 -17.76 -1.60
CA TRP A 146 -8.37 -18.91 -0.70
C TRP A 146 -7.71 -20.08 -1.43
N ASN A 147 -6.88 -20.85 -0.74
CA ASN A 147 -6.25 -22.05 -1.28
C ASN A 147 -7.24 -23.24 -1.36
N PRO A 148 -6.86 -24.37 -2.02
CA PRO A 148 -7.71 -25.56 -2.14
C PRO A 148 -8.13 -26.21 -0.81
N ASP A 149 -7.38 -26.06 0.28
CA ASP A 149 -7.77 -26.61 1.60
C ASP A 149 -8.82 -25.72 2.30
N GLU A 150 -8.69 -24.40 2.15
CA GLU A 150 -9.58 -23.42 2.76
C GLU A 150 -10.92 -23.34 2.04
N TYR A 151 -10.91 -23.37 0.71
CA TYR A 151 -12.13 -23.27 -0.08
C TYR A 151 -12.13 -24.19 -1.31
N PRO A 152 -12.24 -25.52 -1.11
CA PRO A 152 -12.16 -26.50 -2.19
C PRO A 152 -13.24 -26.35 -3.26
N ALA A 153 -14.35 -25.67 -2.97
CA ALA A 153 -15.45 -25.50 -3.92
C ALA A 153 -15.06 -24.70 -5.18
N TYR A 154 -14.00 -23.90 -5.12
CA TYR A 154 -13.49 -23.14 -6.28
C TYR A 154 -12.27 -23.79 -6.95
N TRP A 155 -11.83 -24.95 -6.48
CA TRP A 155 -10.64 -25.61 -6.98
C TRP A 155 -10.96 -27.03 -7.44
N LYS A 156 -10.63 -27.33 -8.69
CA LYS A 156 -10.74 -28.67 -9.24
C LYS A 156 -9.36 -29.26 -9.40
N LYS A 157 -9.08 -30.34 -8.68
CA LYS A 157 -7.82 -31.10 -8.85
C LYS A 157 -7.73 -31.61 -10.28
N VAL A 158 -6.57 -31.41 -10.90
CA VAL A 158 -6.24 -31.94 -12.23
C VAL A 158 -5.63 -33.31 -12.02
N GLU A 159 -6.35 -34.35 -12.43
CA GLU A 159 -5.80 -35.70 -12.50
C GLU A 159 -4.97 -35.82 -13.79
N GLU A 160 -3.70 -36.21 -13.65
CA GLU A 160 -2.78 -36.47 -14.77
C GLU A 160 -3.11 -37.77 -15.50
#